data_AF-A0AAI8MLY9-F1
#
_entry.id   AF-A0AAI8MLY9-F1
#
_cell.length_a   1.000
_cell.length_b   1.000
_cell.length_c   1.000
_cell.angle_alpha   90.00
_cell.angle_beta   90.00
_cell.angle_gamma   90.00
#
_symmetry.space_group_name_H-M   'P 1'
#
loop_
_entity.id
_entity.type
_entity.pdbx_description
1 polymer ?
#
loop_
_entity_poly.entity_id
_entity_poly.type
_entity_poly.pdbx_seq_one_letter_code
_entity_poly.pdbx_strand_id
1 'polypeptide(L)'
;MAADLIHPGHINILKIARELADSLESSEGRRGEVVLGLLTDKAIASYKRLPYMNYAQRYEVISHLKEIDRVIPQDTLSYEGNIRSLKPRFVIHGDDWKSGTQSKTRQNVIDTLQELNCGELIEPSYTEGISSTQLNLDARAIGISTNARLSLLRRLVNAKTPLRICETHSAISALIAQNACVESSGKKLEFDGFWSSSLTDSTSRGKPDIEAVELTSRLNTINEIFEVTSKPLIYDADTGGKIEHFVFSVRSLERTGVSAVIIEDKTGLKKNSLLGNDVEQTQEDIEVFCDKIRAGKNARITQDFMIIARIESLILDKGQEDALKRAFAYINAGADGIMIHSRQKSPDEVLAFLKTFREKDSKTPVVVVPTSFNEITAKELGEAGANIIIYANHLLRASFVAMQKVSQGILEFDRSKEMESSCMSVKEILSLIPGTI
;
A
#
# COMPACT_ATOMS: atom_id res chain seq x y z
N MET A 1 -7.70 1.50 21.05
CA MET A 1 -6.45 2.29 20.99
C MET A 1 -5.58 1.84 19.81
N ALA A 2 -4.87 2.75 19.11
CA ALA A 2 -3.91 2.37 18.06
C ALA A 2 -2.52 2.02 18.63
N ALA A 3 -2.05 2.74 19.66
CA ALA A 3 -0.84 2.41 20.42
C ALA A 3 0.46 2.25 19.59
N ASP A 4 0.67 3.12 18.61
CA ASP A 4 1.90 3.09 17.79
C ASP A 4 3.10 3.73 18.50
N LEU A 5 2.91 4.91 19.09
CA LEU A 5 3.89 5.52 20.00
C LEU A 5 3.20 5.81 21.33
N ILE A 6 3.63 5.14 22.39
CA ILE A 6 3.08 5.36 23.73
C ILE A 6 3.65 6.66 24.28
N HIS A 7 2.77 7.49 24.83
CA HIS A 7 3.11 8.78 25.42
C HIS A 7 2.29 8.98 26.70
N PRO A 8 2.60 9.99 27.53
CA PRO A 8 1.95 10.19 28.83
C PRO A 8 0.42 10.25 28.77
N GLY A 9 -0.17 10.75 27.68
CA GLY A 9 -1.62 10.78 27.49
C GLY A 9 -2.28 9.40 27.41
N HIS A 10 -1.64 8.44 26.72
CA HIS A 10 -2.10 7.04 26.74
C HIS A 10 -2.03 6.47 28.15
N ILE A 11 -0.91 6.70 28.85
CA ILE A 11 -0.71 6.21 30.22
C ILE A 11 -1.74 6.83 31.19
N ASN A 12 -2.10 8.10 31.01
CA ASN A 12 -3.10 8.78 31.84
C ASN A 12 -4.48 8.12 31.71
N ILE A 13 -4.91 7.83 30.48
CA ILE A 13 -6.19 7.13 30.23
C ILE A 13 -6.18 5.74 30.89
N LEU A 14 -5.07 5.02 30.80
CA LEU A 14 -4.93 3.69 31.43
C LEU A 14 -4.95 3.75 32.95
N LYS A 15 -4.32 4.78 33.56
CA LYS A 15 -4.38 5.00 35.01
C LYS A 15 -5.81 5.27 35.48
N ILE A 16 -6.55 6.13 34.78
CA ILE A 16 -7.96 6.40 35.09
C ILE A 16 -8.79 5.11 34.98
N ALA A 17 -8.55 4.30 33.94
CA ALA A 17 -9.21 3.01 33.79
C ALA A 17 -8.92 2.07 34.96
N ARG A 18 -7.66 2.03 35.40
CA ARG A 18 -7.23 1.22 36.52
C ARG A 18 -7.85 1.67 37.83
N GLU A 19 -7.83 2.97 38.12
CA GLU A 19 -8.43 3.57 39.32
C GLU A 19 -9.94 3.28 39.40
N LEU A 20 -10.65 3.44 38.27
CA LEU A 20 -12.07 3.11 38.20
C LEU A 20 -12.31 1.63 38.45
N ALA A 21 -11.57 0.75 37.78
CA ALA A 21 -11.73 -0.69 37.94
C ALA A 21 -11.34 -1.19 39.34
N ASP A 22 -10.38 -0.55 40.01
CA ASP A 22 -10.06 -0.82 41.41
C ASP A 22 -11.15 -0.28 42.36
N SER A 23 -11.78 0.85 42.04
CA SER A 23 -12.94 1.37 42.80
C SER A 23 -14.21 0.50 42.69
N LEU A 24 -14.27 -0.38 41.68
CA LEU A 24 -15.35 -1.34 41.50
C LEU A 24 -15.26 -2.56 42.43
N GLU A 25 -14.25 -2.64 43.30
CA GLU A 25 -14.15 -3.69 44.31
C GLU A 25 -15.48 -3.86 45.05
N SER A 26 -16.15 -4.97 44.74
CA SER A 26 -17.47 -5.27 45.24
C SER A 26 -17.38 -5.95 46.59
N SER A 27 -18.50 -5.98 47.31
CA SER A 27 -18.71 -6.78 48.52
C SER A 27 -18.45 -8.28 48.36
N GLU A 28 -18.17 -8.77 47.14
CA GLU A 28 -17.82 -10.16 46.81
C GLU A 28 -16.31 -10.40 46.60
N GLY A 29 -15.46 -9.38 46.84
CA GLY A 29 -13.99 -9.52 46.81
C GLY A 29 -13.40 -9.72 45.41
N ARG A 30 -14.10 -9.31 44.35
CA ARG A 30 -13.61 -9.39 42.97
C ARG A 30 -13.10 -8.04 42.51
N ARG A 31 -11.83 -8.01 42.08
CA ARG A 31 -11.18 -6.85 41.46
C ARG A 31 -11.78 -6.60 40.06
N GLY A 32 -12.02 -5.34 39.70
CA GLY A 32 -12.44 -4.99 38.34
C GLY A 32 -11.36 -5.29 37.30
N GLU A 33 -11.78 -5.71 36.11
CA GLU A 33 -10.88 -6.02 34.99
C GLU A 33 -10.77 -4.82 34.03
N VAL A 34 -9.54 -4.45 33.65
CA VAL A 34 -9.26 -3.49 32.58
C VAL A 34 -8.94 -4.24 31.29
N VAL A 35 -9.87 -4.15 30.34
CA VAL A 35 -9.72 -4.75 29.01
C VAL A 35 -9.44 -3.66 27.97
N LEU A 36 -8.31 -3.77 27.27
CA LEU A 36 -7.93 -2.85 26.19
C LEU A 36 -8.23 -3.43 24.82
N GLY A 37 -9.08 -2.75 24.04
CA GLY A 37 -9.28 -3.01 22.61
C GLY A 37 -8.15 -2.39 21.77
N LEU A 38 -7.24 -3.23 21.25
CA LEU A 38 -6.10 -2.80 20.43
C LEU A 38 -6.48 -2.89 18.95
N LEU A 39 -6.48 -1.75 18.26
CA LEU A 39 -6.84 -1.68 16.84
C LEU A 39 -5.85 -2.49 15.99
N THR A 40 -6.36 -3.38 15.13
CA THR A 40 -5.53 -4.12 14.18
C THR A 40 -5.06 -3.22 13.04
N ASP A 41 -4.04 -3.63 12.29
CA ASP A 41 -3.54 -2.88 11.13
C ASP A 41 -4.66 -2.65 10.11
N LYS A 42 -5.58 -3.62 9.95
CA LYS A 42 -6.80 -3.52 9.13
C LYS A 42 -7.72 -2.39 9.61
N ALA A 43 -8.00 -2.33 10.91
CA ALA A 43 -8.83 -1.28 11.49
C ALA A 43 -8.21 0.11 11.33
N ILE A 44 -6.88 0.20 11.40
CA ILE A 44 -6.16 1.47 11.25
C ILE A 44 -6.17 1.94 9.80
N ALA A 45 -5.88 1.04 8.85
CA ALA A 45 -5.80 1.35 7.42
C ALA A 45 -7.11 1.90 6.83
N SER A 46 -8.25 1.72 7.50
CA SER A 46 -9.54 2.23 7.01
C SER A 46 -9.73 3.74 7.16
N TYR A 47 -8.93 4.40 8.01
CA TYR A 47 -9.10 5.82 8.32
C TYR A 47 -7.80 6.62 8.43
N LYS A 48 -6.64 5.95 8.58
CA LYS A 48 -5.33 6.60 8.57
C LYS A 48 -4.25 5.64 8.05
N ARG A 49 -3.04 6.18 7.82
CA ARG A 49 -1.87 5.38 7.43
C ARG A 49 -1.53 4.33 8.50
N LEU A 50 -0.97 3.21 8.07
CA LEU A 50 -0.50 2.15 8.95
C LEU A 50 0.53 2.66 9.98
N PRO A 51 0.50 2.09 11.20
CA PRO A 51 1.47 2.41 12.25
C PRO A 51 2.88 1.96 11.88
N TYR A 52 3.90 2.56 12.49
CA TYR A 52 5.28 2.11 12.37
C TYR A 52 5.42 0.68 12.89
N MET A 53 4.97 0.43 14.13
CA MET A 53 4.95 -0.90 14.73
C MET A 53 3.80 -1.73 14.19
N ASN A 54 4.08 -3.00 13.87
CA ASN A 54 3.03 -3.95 13.50
C ASN A 54 2.15 -4.30 14.72
N TYR A 55 0.99 -4.94 14.49
CA TYR A 55 0.08 -5.31 15.57
C TYR A 55 0.73 -6.13 16.70
N ALA A 56 1.59 -7.10 16.36
CA ALA A 56 2.23 -7.98 17.36
C ALA A 56 3.18 -7.18 18.27
N GLN A 57 3.97 -6.27 17.71
CA GLN A 57 4.84 -5.37 18.47
C GLN A 57 4.04 -4.44 19.37
N ARG A 58 2.95 -3.86 18.84
CA ARG A 58 2.06 -2.99 19.63
C ARG A 58 1.38 -3.78 20.77
N TYR A 59 0.97 -5.01 20.50
CA TYR A 59 0.40 -5.92 21.49
C TYR A 59 1.41 -6.25 22.58
N GLU A 60 2.64 -6.57 22.22
CA GLU A 60 3.72 -6.88 23.17
C GLU A 60 3.98 -5.69 24.10
N VAL A 61 4.10 -4.47 23.59
CA VAL A 61 4.29 -3.28 24.42
C VAL A 61 3.10 -3.05 25.36
N ILE A 62 1.88 -3.12 24.83
CA ILE A 62 0.66 -2.80 25.59
C ILE A 62 0.33 -3.86 26.63
N SER A 63 0.53 -5.15 26.32
CA SER A 63 0.20 -6.27 27.23
C SER A 63 1.07 -6.31 28.49
N HIS A 64 2.21 -5.60 28.51
CA HIS A 64 3.08 -5.50 29.68
C HIS A 64 2.83 -4.24 30.53
N LEU A 65 1.85 -3.40 30.18
CA LEU A 65 1.49 -2.25 31.02
C LEU A 65 0.66 -2.72 32.22
N LYS A 66 1.14 -2.41 33.42
CA LYS A 66 0.55 -2.85 34.70
C LYS A 66 -0.92 -2.44 34.90
N GLU A 67 -1.36 -1.40 34.21
CA GLU A 67 -2.73 -0.90 34.26
C GLU A 67 -3.74 -1.80 33.51
N ILE A 68 -3.27 -2.72 32.66
CA ILE A 68 -4.09 -3.53 31.77
C ILE A 68 -4.07 -4.99 32.22
N ASP A 69 -5.24 -5.60 32.36
CA ASP A 69 -5.36 -7.03 32.70
C ASP A 69 -5.45 -7.90 31.43
N ARG A 70 -6.13 -7.40 30.39
CA ARG A 70 -6.33 -8.14 29.14
C ARG A 70 -6.32 -7.24 27.92
N VAL A 71 -5.66 -7.68 26.85
CA VAL A 71 -5.67 -7.01 25.54
C VAL A 71 -6.43 -7.86 24.55
N ILE A 72 -7.40 -7.27 23.84
CA ILE A 72 -8.18 -7.94 22.80
C ILE A 72 -8.00 -7.24 21.44
N PRO A 73 -8.00 -7.97 20.32
CA PRO A 73 -7.99 -7.36 19.00
C PRO A 73 -9.27 -6.57 18.75
N GLN A 74 -9.15 -5.47 18.01
CA GLN A 74 -10.27 -4.70 17.50
C GLN A 74 -10.11 -4.53 15.98
N ASP A 75 -10.90 -5.30 15.22
CA ASP A 75 -10.76 -5.43 13.77
C ASP A 75 -11.43 -4.32 12.96
N THR A 76 -12.19 -3.45 13.62
CA THR A 76 -12.86 -2.32 12.98
C THR A 76 -12.69 -1.04 13.80
N LEU A 77 -12.93 0.11 13.17
CA LEU A 77 -12.94 1.38 13.89
C LEU A 77 -14.10 1.48 14.89
N SER A 78 -15.18 0.73 14.67
CA SER A 78 -16.32 0.69 15.61
C SER A 78 -15.97 -0.11 16.86
N TYR A 79 -16.38 0.41 18.01
CA TYR A 79 -16.22 -0.24 19.32
C TYR A 79 -17.41 -1.14 19.67
N GLU A 80 -18.48 -1.10 18.89
CA GLU A 80 -19.77 -1.75 19.19
C GLU A 80 -19.63 -3.27 19.40
N GLY A 81 -18.83 -3.95 18.58
CA GLY A 81 -18.62 -5.39 18.70
C GLY A 81 -18.01 -5.78 20.06
N ASN A 82 -17.02 -5.02 20.52
CA ASN A 82 -16.39 -5.25 21.82
C ASN A 82 -17.34 -4.90 22.97
N ILE A 83 -18.11 -3.81 22.86
CA ILE A 83 -19.10 -3.39 23.87
C ILE A 83 -20.20 -4.45 24.00
N ARG A 84 -20.75 -4.94 22.89
CA ARG A 84 -21.79 -5.99 22.88
C ARG A 84 -21.30 -7.30 23.49
N SER A 85 -20.03 -7.65 23.25
CA SER A 85 -19.40 -8.86 23.79
C SER A 85 -19.10 -8.77 25.28
N LEU A 86 -18.53 -7.65 25.73
CA LEU A 86 -18.03 -7.49 27.10
C LEU A 86 -19.07 -6.92 28.08
N LYS A 87 -20.03 -6.14 27.59
CA LYS A 87 -20.99 -5.35 28.38
C LYS A 87 -20.32 -4.60 29.55
N PRO A 88 -19.34 -3.73 29.24
CA PRO A 88 -18.51 -3.11 30.27
C PRO A 88 -19.32 -2.14 31.14
N ARG A 89 -18.89 -1.96 32.39
CA ARG A 89 -19.43 -0.92 33.27
C ARG A 89 -18.96 0.47 32.89
N PHE A 90 -17.73 0.58 32.38
CA PHE A 90 -17.16 1.83 31.90
C PHE A 90 -16.53 1.61 30.53
N VAL A 91 -16.81 2.52 29.59
CA VAL A 91 -16.02 2.69 28.37
C VAL A 91 -15.21 3.96 28.56
N ILE A 92 -13.90 3.90 28.34
CA ILE A 92 -12.99 5.02 28.59
C ILE A 92 -12.28 5.39 27.30
N HIS A 93 -12.38 6.65 26.90
CA HIS A 93 -11.75 7.19 25.70
C HIS A 93 -11.34 8.64 25.92
N GLY A 94 -10.28 9.13 25.27
CA GLY A 94 -9.97 10.57 25.31
C GLY A 94 -11.10 11.42 24.73
N ASP A 95 -11.21 12.69 25.13
CA ASP A 95 -12.24 13.59 24.63
C ASP A 95 -11.96 14.18 23.22
N ASP A 96 -10.84 13.80 22.60
CA ASP A 96 -10.37 14.26 21.29
C ASP A 96 -11.28 13.85 20.11
N TRP A 97 -12.06 12.78 20.28
CA TRP A 97 -13.05 12.33 19.31
C TRP A 97 -14.43 13.02 19.38
N LYS A 98 -14.63 14.00 20.28
CA LYS A 98 -15.88 14.78 20.35
C LYS A 98 -16.13 15.60 19.08
N SER A 99 -15.07 15.90 18.32
CA SER A 99 -15.10 16.61 17.05
C SER A 99 -14.37 15.83 15.95
N GLY A 100 -14.49 16.27 14.70
CA GLY A 100 -13.79 15.65 13.58
C GLY A 100 -14.40 14.31 13.12
N THR A 101 -13.60 13.49 12.43
CA THR A 101 -14.06 12.29 11.72
C THR A 101 -14.56 11.17 12.63
N GLN A 102 -14.12 11.15 13.89
CA GLN A 102 -14.50 10.13 14.88
C GLN A 102 -15.73 10.49 15.73
N SER A 103 -16.30 11.69 15.56
CA SER A 103 -17.52 12.11 16.25
C SER A 103 -18.70 11.16 16.04
N LYS A 104 -18.84 10.61 14.83
CA LYS A 104 -19.83 9.56 14.53
C LYS A 104 -19.58 8.29 15.32
N THR A 105 -18.32 7.87 15.43
CA THR A 105 -17.93 6.68 16.21
C THR A 105 -18.23 6.87 17.70
N ARG A 106 -18.03 8.07 18.23
CA ARG A 106 -18.45 8.42 19.60
C ARG A 106 -19.94 8.26 19.80
N GLN A 107 -20.75 8.77 18.87
CA GLN A 107 -22.21 8.67 18.97
C GLN A 107 -22.67 7.20 18.96
N ASN A 108 -22.11 6.37 18.08
CA ASN A 108 -22.42 4.94 18.04
C ASN A 108 -22.14 4.22 19.38
N VAL A 109 -21.08 4.61 20.09
CA VAL A 109 -20.77 4.06 21.42
C VAL A 109 -21.86 4.42 22.43
N ILE A 110 -22.27 5.69 22.46
CA ILE A 110 -23.33 6.15 23.37
C ILE A 110 -24.64 5.41 23.07
N ASP A 111 -25.02 5.36 21.80
CA ASP A 111 -26.25 4.69 21.36
C ASP A 111 -26.23 3.20 21.71
N THR A 112 -25.08 2.53 21.56
CA THR A 112 -24.94 1.10 21.90
C THR A 112 -25.01 0.83 23.40
N LEU A 113 -24.40 1.69 24.23
CA LEU A 113 -24.49 1.56 25.68
C LEU A 113 -25.94 1.76 26.17
N GLN A 114 -26.66 2.71 25.58
CA GLN A 114 -28.08 2.94 25.85
C GLN A 114 -28.96 1.77 25.40
N GLU A 115 -28.75 1.26 24.18
CA GLU A 115 -29.47 0.12 23.62
C GLU A 115 -29.32 -1.13 24.51
N LEU A 116 -28.11 -1.39 24.99
CA LEU A 116 -27.80 -2.54 25.84
C LEU A 116 -28.15 -2.32 27.32
N ASN A 117 -28.52 -1.10 27.70
CA ASN A 117 -28.69 -0.66 29.08
C ASN A 117 -27.49 -1.07 29.97
N CYS A 118 -26.26 -0.85 29.47
CA CYS A 118 -25.03 -1.22 30.17
C CYS A 118 -24.00 -0.09 30.18
N GLY A 119 -23.44 0.15 31.36
CA GLY A 119 -22.28 1.01 31.57
C GLY A 119 -22.43 2.47 31.18
N GLU A 120 -21.34 3.20 31.29
CA GLU A 120 -21.24 4.62 30.94
C GLU A 120 -19.96 4.95 30.18
N LEU A 121 -19.99 6.01 29.37
CA LEU A 121 -18.83 6.53 28.66
C LEU A 121 -18.14 7.61 29.50
N ILE A 122 -16.86 7.40 29.82
CA ILE A 122 -16.00 8.32 30.55
C ILE A 122 -14.97 8.91 29.59
N GLU A 123 -14.89 10.24 29.55
CA GLU A 123 -14.06 10.97 28.58
C GLU A 123 -13.06 11.90 29.29
N PRO A 124 -11.90 11.39 29.73
CA PRO A 124 -10.86 12.24 30.32
C PRO A 124 -10.35 13.29 29.34
N SER A 125 -10.02 14.47 29.87
CA SER A 125 -9.44 15.56 29.08
C SER A 125 -8.12 15.15 28.44
N TYR A 126 -7.93 15.53 27.18
CA TYR A 126 -6.70 15.32 26.46
C TYR A 126 -5.49 15.93 27.18
N THR A 127 -4.38 15.19 27.28
CA THR A 127 -3.15 15.68 27.89
C THR A 127 -2.49 16.74 26.99
N GLU A 128 -2.42 17.99 27.46
CA GLU A 128 -1.79 19.08 26.73
C GLU A 128 -0.28 18.85 26.52
N GLY A 129 0.24 19.27 25.37
CA GLY A 129 1.68 19.29 25.06
C GLY A 129 2.27 18.05 24.38
N ILE A 130 1.57 16.92 24.29
CA ILE A 130 2.06 15.73 23.55
C ILE A 130 0.93 15.06 22.77
N SER A 131 0.98 15.17 21.44
CA SER A 131 0.03 14.50 20.54
C SER A 131 0.64 13.32 19.80
N SER A 132 -0.01 12.16 19.85
CA SER A 132 0.31 11.03 18.97
C SER A 132 0.33 11.42 17.50
N THR A 133 -0.54 12.34 17.08
CA THR A 133 -0.58 12.82 15.70
C THR A 133 0.67 13.62 15.37
N GLN A 134 1.08 14.52 16.27
CA GLN A 134 2.30 15.32 16.10
C GLN A 134 3.56 14.44 16.11
N LEU A 135 3.69 13.52 17.08
CA LEU A 135 4.81 12.58 17.13
C LEU A 135 4.91 11.72 15.86
N ASN A 136 3.78 11.30 15.30
CA ASN A 136 3.76 10.61 14.03
C ASN A 136 4.14 11.52 12.84
N LEU A 137 3.81 12.81 12.89
CA LEU A 137 4.24 13.77 11.87
C LEU A 137 5.75 14.03 11.96
N ASP A 138 6.29 14.15 13.16
CA ASP A 138 7.72 14.36 13.40
C ASP A 138 8.52 13.11 13.02
N ALA A 139 8.04 11.91 13.38
CA ALA A 139 8.64 10.65 12.94
C ALA A 139 8.61 10.51 11.40
N ARG A 140 7.58 11.03 10.72
CA ARG A 140 7.54 11.08 9.25
C ARG A 140 8.57 12.04 8.67
N ALA A 141 8.86 13.16 9.35
CA ALA A 141 9.85 14.13 8.90
C ALA A 141 11.28 13.57 8.93
N ILE A 142 11.54 12.58 9.81
CA ILE A 142 12.82 11.87 9.91
C ILE A 142 13.00 10.82 8.78
N GLY A 143 11.91 10.42 8.11
CA GLY A 143 11.91 9.45 7.00
C GLY A 143 11.49 8.03 7.43
N ILE A 144 11.59 7.07 6.50
CA ILE A 144 11.30 5.65 6.76
C ILE A 144 12.56 4.81 6.59
N SER A 145 12.82 3.87 7.50
CA SER A 145 13.93 2.94 7.34
C SER A 145 13.67 1.96 6.19
N THR A 146 14.74 1.43 5.60
CA THR A 146 14.68 0.42 4.52
C THR A 146 13.80 -0.77 4.91
N ASN A 147 13.99 -1.35 6.09
CA ASN A 147 13.22 -2.51 6.55
C ASN A 147 11.74 -2.17 6.81
N ALA A 148 11.45 -0.98 7.33
CA ALA A 148 10.08 -0.53 7.53
C ALA A 148 9.36 -0.32 6.18
N ARG A 149 10.05 0.21 5.16
CA ARG A 149 9.50 0.34 3.80
C ARG A 149 9.30 -1.01 3.12
N LEU A 150 10.29 -1.90 3.23
CA LEU A 150 10.27 -3.25 2.67
C LEU A 150 9.01 -4.01 3.11
N SER A 151 8.74 -4.07 4.42
CA SER A 151 7.58 -4.76 5.02
C SER A 151 6.23 -4.08 4.76
N LEU A 152 6.23 -2.78 4.41
CA LEU A 152 5.02 -1.97 4.35
C LEU A 152 4.02 -2.48 3.30
N LEU A 153 4.49 -2.95 2.14
CA LEU A 153 3.59 -3.48 1.09
C LEU A 153 2.81 -4.69 1.60
N ARG A 154 3.49 -5.68 2.20
CA ARG A 154 2.86 -6.89 2.73
C ARG A 154 1.82 -6.55 3.80
N ARG A 155 2.14 -5.60 4.68
CA ARG A 155 1.20 -5.11 5.70
C ARG A 155 -0.01 -4.41 5.07
N LEU A 156 0.20 -3.58 4.05
CA LEU A 156 -0.88 -2.89 3.35
C LEU A 156 -1.82 -3.86 2.62
N VAL A 157 -1.28 -4.86 1.92
CA VAL A 157 -2.09 -5.85 1.18
C VAL A 157 -3.01 -6.62 2.13
N ASN A 158 -2.55 -6.93 3.34
CA ASN A 158 -3.36 -7.60 4.36
C ASN A 158 -4.37 -6.68 5.05
N ALA A 159 -4.13 -5.37 5.06
CA ALA A 159 -4.94 -4.40 5.79
C ALA A 159 -5.99 -3.70 4.93
N LYS A 160 -5.71 -3.52 3.62
CA LYS A 160 -6.52 -2.72 2.70
C LYS A 160 -6.61 -3.42 1.35
N THR A 161 -7.82 -3.41 0.77
CA THR A 161 -8.05 -3.88 -0.60
C THR A 161 -9.11 -2.97 -1.25
N PRO A 162 -8.90 -2.48 -2.48
CA PRO A 162 -7.66 -2.58 -3.26
C PRO A 162 -6.62 -1.53 -2.82
N LEU A 163 -5.34 -1.86 -3.00
CA LEU A 163 -4.24 -0.89 -3.02
C LEU A 163 -4.16 -0.22 -4.39
N ARG A 164 -3.87 1.09 -4.39
CA ARG A 164 -3.65 1.88 -5.62
C ARG A 164 -2.18 2.25 -5.73
N ILE A 165 -1.52 1.78 -6.78
CA ILE A 165 -0.10 2.01 -7.01
C ILE A 165 0.05 2.90 -8.25
N CYS A 166 0.80 3.99 -8.13
CA CYS A 166 1.02 4.93 -9.24
C CYS A 166 2.43 4.80 -9.77
N GLU A 167 2.63 4.88 -11.09
CA GLU A 167 3.97 4.81 -11.63
C GLU A 167 4.81 6.05 -11.28
N THR A 168 6.11 5.82 -11.10
CA THR A 168 7.07 6.89 -10.83
C THR A 168 8.37 6.58 -11.57
N HIS A 169 8.91 7.57 -12.27
CA HIS A 169 10.13 7.47 -13.09
C HIS A 169 11.19 8.50 -12.68
N SER A 170 10.95 9.23 -11.59
CA SER A 170 11.84 10.27 -11.03
C SER A 170 11.40 10.63 -9.61
N ALA A 171 12.28 11.24 -8.83
CA ALA A 171 11.96 11.77 -7.50
C ALA A 171 10.76 12.74 -7.52
N ILE A 172 10.67 13.60 -8.54
CA ILE A 172 9.57 14.57 -8.68
C ILE A 172 8.23 13.88 -8.92
N SER A 173 8.18 12.88 -9.82
CA SER A 173 6.95 12.11 -10.07
C SER A 173 6.50 11.35 -8.81
N ALA A 174 7.45 10.88 -8.00
CA ALA A 174 7.18 10.20 -6.75
C ALA A 174 6.68 11.14 -5.64
N LEU A 175 7.20 12.37 -5.56
CA LEU A 175 6.66 13.41 -4.67
C LEU A 175 5.22 13.77 -5.02
N ILE A 176 4.94 13.94 -6.32
CA ILE A 176 3.57 14.20 -6.81
C ILE A 176 2.65 13.03 -6.40
N ALA A 177 3.02 11.78 -6.71
CA ALA A 177 2.22 10.61 -6.33
C ALA A 177 2.12 10.38 -4.81
N GLN A 178 3.14 10.77 -4.04
CA GLN A 178 3.10 10.69 -2.58
C GLN A 178 2.06 11.64 -1.99
N ASN A 179 2.07 12.88 -2.48
CA ASN A 179 1.25 13.97 -1.94
C ASN A 179 -0.15 14.05 -2.58
N ALA A 180 -0.37 13.36 -3.69
CA ALA A 180 -1.68 13.26 -4.32
C ALA A 180 -2.72 12.69 -3.35
N CYS A 181 -3.75 13.49 -3.09
CA CYS A 181 -4.81 13.20 -2.16
C CYS A 181 -6.12 13.85 -2.63
N VAL A 182 -7.22 13.11 -2.54
CA VAL A 182 -8.58 13.64 -2.75
C VAL A 182 -9.52 13.16 -1.64
N GLU A 183 -10.52 13.96 -1.29
CA GLU A 183 -11.62 13.49 -0.45
C GLU A 183 -12.76 12.95 -1.31
N SER A 184 -13.21 11.73 -1.02
CA SER A 184 -14.33 11.08 -1.71
C SER A 184 -15.18 10.31 -0.71
N SER A 185 -16.49 10.59 -0.68
CA SER A 185 -17.44 9.96 0.25
C SER A 185 -17.02 10.05 1.74
N GLY A 186 -16.43 11.18 2.15
CA GLY A 186 -15.94 11.39 3.52
C GLY A 186 -14.68 10.58 3.87
N LYS A 187 -14.01 9.98 2.89
CA LYS A 187 -12.73 9.27 3.04
C LYS A 187 -11.64 9.96 2.25
N LYS A 188 -10.47 10.09 2.87
CA LYS A 188 -9.25 10.53 2.20
C LYS A 188 -8.71 9.39 1.33
N LEU A 189 -8.55 9.64 0.03
CA LEU A 189 -7.96 8.71 -0.92
C LEU A 189 -6.59 9.23 -1.37
N GLU A 190 -5.59 8.38 -1.25
CA GLU A 190 -4.21 8.61 -1.69
C GLU A 190 -3.68 7.33 -2.35
N PHE A 191 -2.59 7.45 -3.12
CA PHE A 191 -1.87 6.28 -3.60
C PHE A 191 -1.18 5.54 -2.44
N ASP A 192 -1.17 4.21 -2.49
CA ASP A 192 -0.63 3.34 -1.46
C ASP A 192 0.85 3.00 -1.67
N GLY A 193 1.39 3.26 -2.86
CA GLY A 193 2.76 2.91 -3.24
C GLY A 193 3.10 3.34 -4.66
N PHE A 194 4.32 2.99 -5.06
CA PHE A 194 4.89 3.34 -6.35
C PHE A 194 5.14 2.12 -7.23
N TRP A 195 5.03 2.31 -8.54
CA TRP A 195 5.42 1.35 -9.55
C TRP A 195 6.63 1.89 -10.32
N SER A 196 7.79 1.23 -10.16
CA SER A 196 8.97 1.48 -10.99
C SER A 196 8.82 0.70 -12.28
N SER A 197 8.11 1.29 -13.23
CA SER A 197 7.86 0.75 -14.56
C SER A 197 9.15 0.75 -15.39
N SER A 198 9.50 -0.36 -16.01
CA SER A 198 10.63 -0.42 -16.94
C SER A 198 10.38 0.51 -18.14
N LEU A 199 9.13 0.57 -18.62
CA LEU A 199 8.70 1.39 -19.76
C LEU A 199 8.95 2.86 -19.49
N THR A 200 8.52 3.35 -18.32
CA THR A 200 8.65 4.78 -18.03
C THR A 200 10.09 5.15 -17.72
N ASP A 201 10.85 4.26 -17.07
CA ASP A 201 12.27 4.49 -16.82
C ASP A 201 13.06 4.55 -18.14
N SER A 202 12.90 3.57 -19.03
CA SER A 202 13.59 3.55 -20.32
C SER A 202 13.20 4.76 -21.18
N THR A 203 11.90 5.06 -21.25
CA THR A 203 11.37 6.14 -22.08
C THR A 203 11.79 7.52 -21.56
N SER A 204 11.87 7.71 -20.24
CA SER A 204 12.41 8.95 -19.64
C SER A 204 13.88 9.21 -20.03
N ARG A 205 14.61 8.14 -20.40
CA ARG A 205 15.99 8.19 -20.89
C ARG A 205 16.09 8.21 -22.41
N GLY A 206 14.96 8.31 -23.13
CA GLY A 206 14.92 8.22 -24.59
C GLY A 206 15.29 6.84 -25.14
N LYS A 207 15.13 5.77 -24.35
CA LYS A 207 15.49 4.40 -24.70
C LYS A 207 14.25 3.50 -24.84
N PRO A 208 14.28 2.49 -25.73
CA PRO A 208 13.20 1.52 -25.86
C PRO A 208 13.08 0.60 -24.64
N ASP A 209 11.85 0.15 -24.35
CA ASP A 209 11.51 -0.81 -23.29
C ASP A 209 11.80 -2.25 -23.72
N ILE A 210 13.10 -2.57 -23.82
CA ILE A 210 13.62 -3.87 -24.28
C ILE A 210 14.73 -4.39 -23.37
N GLU A 211 14.65 -4.10 -22.06
CA GLU A 211 15.70 -4.39 -21.07
C GLU A 211 17.03 -3.64 -21.36
N ALA A 212 16.98 -2.54 -22.12
CA ALA A 212 18.17 -1.75 -22.49
C ALA A 212 18.76 -0.90 -21.33
N VAL A 213 18.02 -0.75 -20.22
CA VAL A 213 18.48 -0.01 -19.04
C VAL A 213 18.86 -1.00 -17.96
N GLU A 214 20.14 -1.00 -17.60
CA GLU A 214 20.69 -1.92 -16.60
C GLU A 214 20.17 -1.62 -15.18
N LEU A 215 20.14 -2.67 -14.35
CA LEU A 215 19.67 -2.61 -12.96
C LEU A 215 20.32 -1.48 -12.15
N THR A 216 21.63 -1.27 -12.27
CA THR A 216 22.35 -0.21 -11.53
C THR A 216 21.78 1.17 -11.80
N SER A 217 21.44 1.47 -13.06
CA SER A 217 20.87 2.75 -13.44
C SER A 217 19.46 2.94 -12.86
N ARG A 218 18.65 1.88 -12.87
CA ARG A 218 17.32 1.88 -12.27
C ARG A 218 17.36 1.98 -10.74
N LEU A 219 18.34 1.34 -10.10
CA LEU A 219 18.56 1.45 -8.65
C LEU A 219 18.94 2.88 -8.23
N ASN A 220 19.73 3.60 -9.02
CA ASN A 220 20.02 5.02 -8.74
C ASN A 220 18.74 5.86 -8.71
N THR A 221 17.86 5.69 -9.70
CA THR A 221 16.57 6.38 -9.73
C THR A 221 15.68 5.98 -8.54
N ILE A 222 15.73 4.71 -8.10
CA ILE A 222 15.00 4.26 -6.91
C ILE A 222 15.56 4.92 -5.64
N ASN A 223 16.88 5.05 -5.50
CA ASN A 223 17.50 5.73 -4.36
C ASN A 223 17.04 7.20 -4.30
N GLU A 224 17.08 7.92 -5.41
CA GLU A 224 16.57 9.31 -5.51
C GLU A 224 15.09 9.40 -5.11
N ILE A 225 14.26 8.43 -5.54
CA ILE A 225 12.85 8.34 -5.13
C ILE A 225 12.74 8.10 -3.61
N PHE A 226 13.57 7.21 -3.05
CA PHE A 226 13.49 6.84 -1.63
C PHE A 226 13.99 7.93 -0.69
N GLU A 227 14.89 8.80 -1.13
CA GLU A 227 15.34 9.97 -0.36
C GLU A 227 14.19 10.94 -0.04
N VAL A 228 13.22 11.08 -0.95
CA VAL A 228 12.15 12.08 -0.83
C VAL A 228 10.76 11.49 -0.55
N THR A 229 10.65 10.15 -0.45
CA THR A 229 9.37 9.47 -0.24
C THR A 229 9.40 8.48 0.91
N SER A 230 8.23 7.94 1.29
CA SER A 230 8.09 6.95 2.37
C SER A 230 7.16 5.78 2.06
N LYS A 231 6.50 5.78 0.89
CA LYS A 231 5.59 4.71 0.47
C LYS A 231 6.39 3.50 -0.09
N PRO A 232 5.81 2.28 -0.08
CA PRO A 232 6.44 1.11 -0.68
C PRO A 232 6.57 1.26 -2.20
N LEU A 233 7.50 0.52 -2.79
CA LEU A 233 7.72 0.50 -4.24
C LEU A 233 7.75 -0.94 -4.76
N ILE A 234 7.05 -1.15 -5.87
CA ILE A 234 7.03 -2.38 -6.64
C ILE A 234 7.87 -2.15 -7.89
N TYR A 235 8.83 -3.04 -8.14
CA TYR A 235 9.76 -2.95 -9.25
C TYR A 235 9.37 -3.88 -10.39
N ASP A 236 9.27 -3.34 -11.61
CA ASP A 236 9.16 -4.13 -12.83
C ASP A 236 10.53 -4.72 -13.17
N ALA A 237 10.74 -6.03 -13.07
CA ALA A 237 11.99 -6.69 -13.41
C ALA A 237 11.95 -7.40 -14.77
N ASP A 238 11.00 -7.04 -15.64
CA ASP A 238 10.90 -7.63 -16.97
C ASP A 238 10.85 -9.17 -16.87
N THR A 239 11.68 -9.91 -17.59
CA THR A 239 11.74 -11.39 -17.52
C THR A 239 12.51 -11.94 -16.30
N GLY A 240 13.09 -11.06 -15.49
CA GLY A 240 14.05 -11.38 -14.43
C GLY A 240 15.46 -11.74 -14.94
N GLY A 241 15.64 -11.83 -16.26
CA GLY A 241 16.90 -12.25 -16.89
C GLY A 241 17.29 -13.70 -16.55
N LYS A 242 18.59 -13.98 -16.57
CA LYS A 242 19.15 -15.29 -16.19
C LYS A 242 18.96 -15.55 -14.71
N ILE A 243 18.66 -16.80 -14.33
CA ILE A 243 18.46 -17.21 -12.93
C ILE A 243 19.65 -16.83 -12.05
N GLU A 244 20.87 -17.06 -12.56
CA GLU A 244 22.13 -16.76 -11.86
C GLU A 244 22.32 -15.27 -11.59
N HIS A 245 21.72 -14.40 -12.41
CA HIS A 245 21.75 -12.95 -12.21
C HIS A 245 20.59 -12.49 -11.33
N PHE A 246 19.41 -13.09 -11.51
CA PHE A 246 18.19 -12.73 -10.79
C PHE A 246 18.37 -12.83 -9.27
N VAL A 247 19.09 -13.83 -8.78
CA VAL A 247 19.39 -13.97 -7.34
C VAL A 247 20.14 -12.77 -6.76
N PHE A 248 21.04 -12.15 -7.53
CA PHE A 248 21.75 -10.93 -7.11
C PHE A 248 20.88 -9.69 -7.27
N SER A 249 20.02 -9.64 -8.29
CA SER A 249 19.02 -8.60 -8.47
C SER A 249 18.06 -8.53 -7.28
N VAL A 250 17.54 -9.68 -6.84
CA VAL A 250 16.67 -9.79 -5.65
C VAL A 250 17.36 -9.20 -4.42
N ARG A 251 18.58 -9.65 -4.10
CA ARG A 251 19.33 -9.14 -2.94
C ARG A 251 19.61 -7.64 -3.01
N SER A 252 19.88 -7.13 -4.21
CA SER A 252 20.14 -5.70 -4.41
C SER A 252 18.88 -4.86 -4.22
N LEU A 253 17.76 -5.26 -4.83
CA LEU A 253 16.46 -4.61 -4.69
C LEU A 253 15.99 -4.62 -3.24
N GLU A 254 16.06 -5.77 -2.57
CA GLU A 254 15.67 -5.93 -1.17
C GLU A 254 16.50 -5.03 -0.25
N ARG A 255 17.83 -5.03 -0.42
CA ARG A 255 18.74 -4.17 0.37
C ARG A 255 18.48 -2.67 0.16
N THR A 256 18.04 -2.26 -1.03
CA THR A 256 17.65 -0.88 -1.30
C THR A 256 16.31 -0.52 -0.64
N GLY A 257 15.47 -1.50 -0.26
CA GLY A 257 14.17 -1.29 0.38
C GLY A 257 12.98 -1.35 -0.58
N VAL A 258 13.18 -1.90 -1.79
CA VAL A 258 12.11 -2.24 -2.72
C VAL A 258 11.24 -3.32 -2.07
N SER A 259 9.92 -3.13 -2.06
CA SER A 259 9.01 -4.02 -1.34
C SER A 259 8.65 -5.28 -2.12
N ALA A 260 8.61 -5.17 -3.45
CA ALA A 260 8.30 -6.30 -4.32
C ALA A 260 8.98 -6.17 -5.68
N VAL A 261 9.23 -7.32 -6.29
CA VAL A 261 9.60 -7.43 -7.70
C VAL A 261 8.52 -8.18 -8.47
N ILE A 262 8.20 -7.70 -9.67
CA ILE A 262 7.35 -8.41 -10.63
C ILE A 262 8.23 -8.92 -11.76
N ILE A 263 8.19 -10.22 -12.04
CA ILE A 263 8.84 -10.84 -13.22
C ILE A 263 7.77 -11.44 -14.12
N GLU A 264 7.95 -11.36 -15.44
CA GLU A 264 7.02 -11.87 -16.45
C GLU A 264 7.51 -13.16 -17.11
N ASP A 265 6.58 -14.05 -17.44
CA ASP A 265 6.88 -15.37 -17.99
C ASP A 265 7.12 -15.38 -19.51
N LYS A 266 7.74 -14.33 -20.06
CA LYS A 266 8.16 -14.29 -21.48
C LYS A 266 9.57 -14.82 -21.68
N THR A 267 9.86 -15.22 -22.91
CA THR A 267 11.21 -15.54 -23.38
C THR A 267 11.65 -14.63 -24.52
N GLY A 268 12.96 -14.56 -24.75
CA GLY A 268 13.57 -13.75 -25.80
C GLY A 268 13.78 -12.29 -25.39
N LEU A 269 14.08 -11.43 -26.37
CA LEU A 269 14.18 -9.99 -26.10
C LEU A 269 12.82 -9.47 -25.69
N LYS A 270 12.74 -8.82 -24.52
CA LYS A 270 11.50 -8.22 -24.04
C LYS A 270 10.87 -7.34 -25.11
N LYS A 271 9.56 -7.53 -25.32
CA LYS A 271 8.72 -6.67 -26.15
C LYS A 271 7.53 -6.21 -25.33
N ASN A 272 7.19 -4.93 -25.47
CA ASN A 272 6.12 -4.31 -24.72
C ASN A 272 4.76 -4.96 -25.08
N SER A 273 3.99 -5.37 -24.07
CA SER A 273 2.72 -6.10 -24.22
C SER A 273 1.63 -5.30 -24.94
N LEU A 274 1.79 -3.98 -25.07
CA LEU A 274 0.86 -3.12 -25.81
C LEU A 274 1.07 -3.16 -27.33
N LEU A 275 2.18 -3.73 -27.82
CA LEU A 275 2.49 -3.85 -29.25
C LEU A 275 1.74 -5.01 -29.94
N GLY A 276 0.92 -5.78 -29.20
CA GLY A 276 0.14 -6.89 -29.75
C GLY A 276 1.01 -8.03 -30.31
N ASN A 277 0.43 -8.79 -31.25
CA ASN A 277 1.07 -9.93 -31.91
C ASN A 277 1.85 -9.53 -33.18
N ASP A 278 2.06 -8.22 -33.42
CA ASP A 278 2.81 -7.73 -34.58
C ASP A 278 4.30 -8.12 -34.54
N VAL A 279 4.75 -8.63 -33.38
CA VAL A 279 6.08 -9.23 -33.18
C VAL A 279 5.88 -10.58 -32.48
N GLU A 280 6.52 -11.63 -33.00
CA GLU A 280 6.45 -12.97 -32.41
C GLU A 280 7.00 -12.96 -30.98
N GLN A 281 6.15 -13.29 -30.01
CA GLN A 281 6.49 -13.38 -28.59
C GLN A 281 6.23 -14.80 -28.11
N THR A 282 7.16 -15.33 -27.32
CA THR A 282 7.06 -16.67 -26.74
C THR A 282 7.00 -16.59 -25.22
N GLN A 283 6.35 -17.58 -24.64
CA GLN A 283 6.21 -17.70 -23.19
C GLN A 283 7.17 -18.78 -22.70
N GLU A 284 7.79 -18.53 -21.54
CA GLU A 284 8.68 -19.48 -20.89
C GLU A 284 7.94 -20.76 -20.51
N ASP A 285 8.66 -21.87 -20.54
CA ASP A 285 8.17 -23.11 -19.98
C ASP A 285 7.83 -22.93 -18.50
N ILE A 286 6.74 -23.56 -18.06
CA ILE A 286 6.22 -23.38 -16.70
C ILE A 286 7.25 -23.79 -15.66
N GLU A 287 7.97 -24.91 -15.85
CA GLU A 287 8.94 -25.39 -14.88
C GLU A 287 10.18 -24.48 -14.83
N VAL A 288 10.63 -23.99 -15.98
CA VAL A 288 11.77 -23.04 -16.04
C VAL A 288 11.45 -21.74 -15.31
N PHE A 289 10.25 -21.18 -15.50
CA PHE A 289 9.83 -19.98 -14.79
C PHE A 289 9.61 -20.25 -13.29
N CYS A 290 9.08 -21.43 -12.93
CA CYS A 290 9.00 -21.88 -11.54
C CYS A 290 10.39 -21.97 -10.87
N ASP A 291 11.40 -22.48 -11.58
CA ASP A 291 12.78 -22.54 -11.06
C ASP A 291 13.37 -21.14 -10.82
N LYS A 292 13.08 -20.19 -11.70
CA LYS A 292 13.45 -18.78 -11.51
C LYS A 292 12.77 -18.17 -10.28
N ILE A 293 11.48 -18.42 -10.08
CA ILE A 293 10.74 -18.00 -8.87
C ILE A 293 11.39 -18.62 -7.63
N ARG A 294 11.61 -19.95 -7.60
CA ARG A 294 12.24 -20.65 -6.47
C ARG A 294 13.61 -20.07 -6.13
N ALA A 295 14.45 -19.86 -7.15
CA ALA A 295 15.78 -19.28 -7.00
C ALA A 295 15.72 -17.87 -6.41
N GLY A 296 14.85 -17.00 -6.93
CA GLY A 296 14.62 -15.67 -6.38
C GLY A 296 14.13 -15.72 -4.93
N LYS A 297 13.17 -16.60 -4.63
CA LYS A 297 12.60 -16.76 -3.29
C LYS A 297 13.63 -17.20 -2.26
N ASN A 298 14.54 -18.10 -2.66
CA ASN A 298 15.67 -18.58 -1.85
C ASN A 298 16.79 -17.53 -1.70
N ALA A 299 16.89 -16.56 -2.62
CA ALA A 299 17.91 -15.52 -2.58
C ALA A 299 17.60 -14.38 -1.60
N ARG A 300 16.32 -14.20 -1.24
CA ARG A 300 15.84 -13.18 -0.30
C ARG A 300 16.49 -13.33 1.08
N ILE A 301 16.70 -12.20 1.74
CA ILE A 301 17.24 -12.12 3.11
C ILE A 301 16.11 -12.19 4.14
N THR A 302 14.96 -11.59 3.82
CA THR A 302 13.79 -11.50 4.69
C THR A 302 12.57 -12.19 4.05
N GLN A 303 11.52 -12.40 4.84
CA GLN A 303 10.23 -12.84 4.32
C GLN A 303 9.36 -11.67 3.81
N ASP A 304 9.80 -10.43 4.01
CA ASP A 304 9.04 -9.23 3.65
C ASP A 304 9.11 -8.93 2.16
N PHE A 305 10.27 -9.13 1.52
CA PHE A 305 10.42 -8.93 0.08
C PHE A 305 9.52 -9.89 -0.72
N MET A 306 8.66 -9.36 -1.57
CA MET A 306 7.71 -10.14 -2.37
C MET A 306 8.23 -10.39 -3.79
N ILE A 307 8.03 -11.61 -4.30
CA ILE A 307 8.19 -11.93 -5.72
C ILE A 307 6.82 -12.23 -6.31
N ILE A 308 6.40 -11.44 -7.27
CA ILE A 308 5.09 -11.55 -7.93
C ILE A 308 5.32 -12.03 -9.36
N ALA A 309 4.57 -13.05 -9.75
CA ALA A 309 4.67 -13.63 -11.08
C ALA A 309 3.64 -13.00 -12.01
N ARG A 310 4.10 -12.35 -13.08
CA ARG A 310 3.26 -11.81 -14.14
C ARG A 310 3.03 -12.83 -15.25
N ILE A 311 1.77 -13.08 -15.53
CA ILE A 311 1.30 -14.08 -16.49
C ILE A 311 0.89 -13.38 -17.77
N GLU A 312 1.56 -13.73 -18.87
CA GLU A 312 1.29 -13.13 -20.19
C GLU A 312 0.38 -13.99 -21.09
N SER A 313 -0.25 -15.04 -20.55
CA SER A 313 -1.11 -15.96 -21.31
C SER A 313 -2.26 -15.27 -22.04
N LEU A 314 -2.91 -14.26 -21.43
CA LEU A 314 -3.99 -13.52 -22.09
C LEU A 314 -3.46 -12.49 -23.09
N ILE A 315 -2.24 -11.96 -22.88
CA ILE A 315 -1.58 -11.10 -23.87
C ILE A 315 -1.27 -11.88 -25.14
N LEU A 316 -0.85 -13.14 -24.99
CA LEU A 316 -0.47 -14.07 -26.06
C LEU A 316 -1.65 -14.94 -26.56
N ASP A 317 -2.89 -14.59 -26.23
CA ASP A 317 -4.11 -15.25 -26.68
C ASP A 317 -4.17 -16.78 -26.39
N LYS A 318 -3.48 -17.26 -25.35
CA LYS A 318 -3.49 -18.68 -24.92
C LYS A 318 -4.72 -19.10 -24.11
N GLY A 319 -5.51 -18.12 -23.68
CA GLY A 319 -6.78 -18.33 -22.97
C GLY A 319 -6.67 -18.48 -21.46
N GLN A 320 -7.84 -18.56 -20.83
CA GLN A 320 -8.02 -18.57 -19.36
C GLN A 320 -7.44 -19.80 -18.67
N GLU A 321 -7.55 -20.98 -19.31
CA GLU A 321 -7.09 -22.23 -18.72
C GLU A 321 -5.56 -22.25 -18.54
N ASP A 322 -4.81 -21.80 -19.55
CA ASP A 322 -3.35 -21.67 -19.47
C ASP A 322 -2.94 -20.62 -18.41
N ALA A 323 -3.65 -19.48 -18.36
CA ALA A 323 -3.40 -18.45 -17.37
C ALA A 323 -3.57 -18.99 -15.93
N LEU A 324 -4.65 -19.72 -15.65
CA LEU A 324 -4.90 -20.31 -14.34
C LEU A 324 -3.90 -21.43 -14.01
N LYS A 325 -3.57 -22.29 -14.97
CA LYS A 325 -2.57 -23.35 -14.80
C LYS A 325 -1.23 -22.75 -14.36
N ARG A 326 -0.80 -21.68 -15.02
CA ARG A 326 0.42 -20.94 -14.69
C ARG A 326 0.34 -20.26 -13.33
N ALA A 327 -0.77 -19.60 -13.02
CA ALA A 327 -0.98 -18.97 -11.72
C ALA A 327 -0.75 -19.95 -10.56
N PHE A 328 -1.40 -21.12 -10.59
CA PHE A 328 -1.24 -22.11 -9.52
C PHE A 328 0.16 -22.74 -9.50
N ALA A 329 0.78 -22.97 -10.66
CA ALA A 329 2.16 -23.47 -10.72
C ALA A 329 3.14 -22.48 -10.07
N TYR A 330 3.01 -21.19 -10.39
CA TYR A 330 3.89 -20.13 -9.90
C TYR A 330 3.71 -19.89 -8.39
N ILE A 331 2.48 -19.99 -7.88
CA ILE A 331 2.19 -19.95 -6.44
C ILE A 331 2.84 -21.14 -5.73
N ASN A 332 2.69 -22.36 -6.28
CA ASN A 332 3.32 -23.56 -5.72
C ASN A 332 4.86 -23.49 -5.75
N ALA A 333 5.44 -22.77 -6.72
CA ALA A 333 6.87 -22.47 -6.77
C ALA A 333 7.32 -21.40 -5.76
N GLY A 334 6.37 -20.70 -5.12
CA GLY A 334 6.62 -19.77 -4.02
C GLY A 334 6.32 -18.29 -4.33
N ALA A 335 5.72 -17.97 -5.48
CA ALA A 335 5.32 -16.59 -5.78
C ALA A 335 4.41 -16.03 -4.67
N ASP A 336 4.71 -14.82 -4.20
CA ASP A 336 3.93 -14.10 -3.18
C ASP A 336 2.66 -13.48 -3.72
N GLY A 337 2.46 -13.48 -5.04
CA GLY A 337 1.31 -12.92 -5.72
C GLY A 337 1.36 -13.21 -7.22
N ILE A 338 0.21 -13.00 -7.87
CA ILE A 338 0.07 -13.15 -9.32
C ILE A 338 -0.31 -11.80 -9.92
N MET A 339 0.34 -11.42 -11.01
CA MET A 339 -0.14 -10.34 -11.87
C MET A 339 -0.76 -10.94 -13.11
N ILE A 340 -2.04 -10.64 -13.34
CA ILE A 340 -2.72 -11.00 -14.59
C ILE A 340 -2.84 -9.75 -15.47
N HIS A 341 -2.50 -9.88 -16.74
CA HIS A 341 -2.54 -8.77 -17.68
C HIS A 341 -3.35 -9.13 -18.93
N SER A 342 -4.11 -8.17 -19.44
CA SER A 342 -4.83 -8.27 -20.72
C SER A 342 -4.67 -6.97 -21.48
N ARG A 343 -4.63 -7.09 -22.82
CA ARG A 343 -4.56 -5.96 -23.76
C ARG A 343 -5.93 -5.56 -24.30
N GLN A 344 -6.99 -6.30 -23.93
CA GLN A 344 -8.35 -6.01 -24.35
C GLN A 344 -8.85 -4.68 -23.79
N LYS A 345 -9.82 -4.08 -24.49
CA LYS A 345 -10.52 -2.87 -24.03
C LYS A 345 -11.54 -3.17 -22.95
N SER A 346 -12.16 -4.35 -23.00
CA SER A 346 -13.09 -4.80 -21.96
C SER A 346 -12.33 -5.45 -20.80
N PRO A 347 -12.78 -5.25 -19.53
CA PRO A 347 -12.21 -5.93 -18.38
C PRO A 347 -12.62 -7.42 -18.26
N ASP A 348 -13.48 -7.94 -19.13
CA ASP A 348 -14.14 -9.25 -18.98
C ASP A 348 -13.17 -10.41 -18.75
N GLU A 349 -12.07 -10.49 -19.50
CA GLU A 349 -11.09 -11.56 -19.34
C GLU A 349 -10.41 -11.52 -17.97
N VAL A 350 -10.13 -10.33 -17.45
CA VAL A 350 -9.52 -10.16 -16.13
C VAL A 350 -10.53 -10.49 -15.04
N LEU A 351 -11.78 -10.09 -15.19
CA LEU A 351 -12.86 -10.44 -14.26
C LEU A 351 -13.14 -11.95 -14.23
N ALA A 352 -13.11 -12.61 -15.39
CA ALA A 352 -13.26 -14.06 -15.50
C ALA A 352 -12.11 -14.81 -14.81
N PHE A 353 -10.88 -14.34 -15.00
CA PHE A 353 -9.71 -14.88 -14.31
C PHE A 353 -9.86 -14.72 -12.78
N LEU A 354 -10.17 -13.51 -12.31
CA LEU A 354 -10.32 -13.20 -10.89
C LEU A 354 -11.38 -14.07 -10.23
N LYS A 355 -12.56 -14.21 -10.84
CA LYS A 355 -13.64 -15.07 -10.34
C LYS A 355 -13.16 -16.51 -10.16
N THR A 356 -12.62 -17.11 -11.21
CA THR A 356 -12.21 -18.52 -11.20
C THR A 356 -11.02 -18.77 -10.29
N PHE A 357 -10.07 -17.83 -10.23
CA PHE A 357 -8.92 -17.90 -9.33
C PHE A 357 -9.37 -17.85 -7.87
N ARG A 358 -10.28 -16.94 -7.52
CA ARG A 358 -10.79 -16.74 -6.15
C ARG A 358 -11.65 -17.89 -5.63
N GLU A 359 -12.27 -18.67 -6.50
CA GLU A 359 -12.94 -19.92 -6.14
C GLU A 359 -11.96 -20.95 -5.53
N LYS A 360 -10.67 -20.90 -5.91
CA LYS A 360 -9.63 -21.85 -5.44
C LYS A 360 -8.64 -21.23 -4.46
N ASP A 361 -8.32 -19.95 -4.61
CA ASP A 361 -7.38 -19.22 -3.75
C ASP A 361 -7.92 -17.84 -3.37
N SER A 362 -8.31 -17.71 -2.11
CA SER A 362 -8.83 -16.47 -1.51
C SER A 362 -7.76 -15.60 -0.85
N LYS A 363 -6.50 -16.04 -0.80
CA LYS A 363 -5.43 -15.42 0.00
C LYS A 363 -4.36 -14.77 -0.85
N THR A 364 -3.95 -15.42 -1.93
CA THR A 364 -2.84 -14.94 -2.75
C THR A 364 -3.19 -13.60 -3.40
N PRO A 365 -2.38 -12.55 -3.19
CA PRO A 365 -2.56 -11.24 -3.79
C PRO A 365 -2.60 -11.32 -5.32
N VAL A 366 -3.61 -10.69 -5.93
CA VAL A 366 -3.68 -10.51 -7.38
C VAL A 366 -3.47 -9.04 -7.75
N VAL A 367 -2.55 -8.81 -8.69
CA VAL A 367 -2.21 -7.51 -9.26
C VAL A 367 -2.85 -7.38 -10.64
N VAL A 368 -3.42 -6.21 -10.93
CA VAL A 368 -3.98 -5.89 -12.26
C VAL A 368 -3.51 -4.51 -12.72
N VAL A 369 -3.37 -4.34 -14.04
CA VAL A 369 -2.94 -3.09 -14.70
C VAL A 369 -3.99 -2.67 -15.73
N PRO A 370 -4.98 -1.84 -15.35
CA PRO A 370 -6.09 -1.44 -16.23
C PRO A 370 -5.70 -0.30 -17.18
N THR A 371 -4.56 -0.40 -17.88
CA THR A 371 -4.16 0.62 -18.86
C THR A 371 -5.02 0.57 -20.13
N SER A 372 -5.33 -0.62 -20.62
CA SER A 372 -6.15 -0.82 -21.83
C SER A 372 -7.65 -0.85 -21.55
N PHE A 373 -8.05 -1.45 -20.42
CA PHE A 373 -9.43 -1.58 -19.96
C PHE A 373 -9.73 -0.59 -18.83
N ASN A 374 -9.54 0.70 -19.10
CA ASN A 374 -9.57 1.77 -18.10
C ASN A 374 -10.98 2.28 -17.73
N GLU A 375 -12.05 1.65 -18.24
CA GLU A 375 -13.43 1.99 -17.91
C GLU A 375 -13.86 1.45 -16.54
N ILE A 376 -13.25 0.34 -16.08
CA ILE A 376 -13.52 -0.23 -14.76
C ILE A 376 -12.74 0.51 -13.68
N THR A 377 -13.40 0.79 -12.56
CA THR A 377 -12.76 1.47 -11.42
C THR A 377 -11.90 0.51 -10.60
N ALA A 378 -10.92 1.08 -9.89
CA ALA A 378 -10.14 0.32 -8.91
C ALA A 378 -11.06 -0.36 -7.88
N LYS A 379 -12.15 0.31 -7.46
CA LYS A 379 -13.09 -0.23 -6.48
C LYS A 379 -13.76 -1.51 -7.00
N GLU A 380 -14.29 -1.48 -8.22
CA GLU A 380 -14.92 -2.66 -8.84
C GLU A 380 -13.93 -3.80 -9.04
N LEU A 381 -12.70 -3.51 -9.46
CA LEU A 381 -11.63 -4.54 -9.53
C LEU A 381 -11.32 -5.13 -8.16
N GLY A 382 -11.32 -4.30 -7.12
CA GLY A 382 -11.15 -4.74 -5.73
C GLY A 382 -12.28 -5.65 -5.26
N GLU A 383 -13.53 -5.30 -5.57
CA GLU A 383 -14.72 -6.10 -5.28
C GLU A 383 -14.72 -7.43 -6.05
N ALA A 384 -14.16 -7.45 -7.26
CA ALA A 384 -13.93 -8.67 -8.04
C ALA A 384 -12.78 -9.55 -7.51
N GLY A 385 -12.00 -9.07 -6.54
CA GLY A 385 -10.95 -9.84 -5.86
C GLY A 385 -9.50 -9.48 -6.22
N ALA A 386 -9.27 -8.37 -6.94
CA ALA A 386 -7.91 -7.84 -7.14
C ALA A 386 -7.43 -7.10 -5.89
N ASN A 387 -6.17 -7.30 -5.50
CA ASN A 387 -5.59 -6.68 -4.31
C ASN A 387 -4.81 -5.40 -4.63
N ILE A 388 -4.14 -5.35 -5.78
CA ILE A 388 -3.27 -4.25 -6.18
C ILE A 388 -3.65 -3.79 -7.58
N ILE A 389 -3.94 -2.50 -7.72
CA ILE A 389 -4.23 -1.86 -9.01
C ILE A 389 -3.06 -0.93 -9.33
N ILE A 390 -2.35 -1.22 -10.42
CA ILE A 390 -1.21 -0.42 -10.88
C ILE A 390 -1.64 0.48 -12.04
N TYR A 391 -1.45 1.79 -11.86
CA TYR A 391 -1.53 2.78 -12.92
C TYR A 391 -0.13 2.97 -13.51
N ALA A 392 0.15 2.34 -14.65
CA ALA A 392 1.53 1.98 -15.03
C ALA A 392 2.36 3.03 -15.81
N ASN A 393 1.75 4.06 -16.41
CA ASN A 393 2.45 5.00 -17.31
C ASN A 393 1.76 6.37 -17.49
N HIS A 394 0.85 6.75 -16.60
CA HIS A 394 -0.07 7.88 -16.84
C HIS A 394 0.57 9.24 -16.59
N LEU A 395 1.36 9.41 -15.53
CA LEU A 395 2.14 10.62 -15.26
C LEU A 395 3.16 10.88 -16.36
N LEU A 396 3.88 9.85 -16.85
CA LEU A 396 4.82 10.04 -17.95
C LEU A 396 4.09 10.49 -19.23
N ARG A 397 2.99 9.83 -19.60
CA ARG A 397 2.18 10.21 -20.78
C ARG A 397 1.63 11.63 -20.65
N ALA A 398 1.15 12.02 -19.47
CA ALA A 398 0.68 13.38 -19.21
C ALA A 398 1.81 14.41 -19.36
N SER A 399 3.01 14.08 -18.88
CA SER A 399 4.18 14.97 -19.01
C SER A 399 4.53 15.26 -20.47
N PHE A 400 4.40 14.26 -21.35
CA PHE A 400 4.71 14.42 -22.78
C PHE A 400 3.73 15.37 -23.46
N VAL A 401 2.43 15.27 -23.15
CA VAL A 401 1.43 16.19 -23.68
C VAL A 401 1.73 17.63 -23.27
N ALA A 402 2.06 17.86 -21.99
CA ALA A 402 2.38 19.19 -21.47
C ALA A 402 3.67 19.75 -22.09
N MET A 403 4.76 18.97 -22.11
CA MET A 403 6.04 19.38 -22.68
C MET A 403 5.93 19.66 -24.18
N GLN A 404 5.22 18.81 -24.93
CA GLN A 404 5.00 19.02 -26.35
C GLN A 404 4.22 20.32 -26.61
N LYS A 405 3.12 20.54 -25.90
CA LYS A 405 2.31 21.77 -26.02
C LYS A 405 3.16 23.03 -25.76
N VAL A 406 3.90 23.06 -24.67
CA VAL A 406 4.72 24.23 -24.30
C VAL A 406 5.84 24.46 -25.31
N SER A 407 6.55 23.40 -25.73
CA SER A 407 7.64 23.52 -26.70
C SER A 407 7.18 24.04 -28.07
N GLN A 408 6.03 23.56 -28.56
CA GLN A 408 5.45 24.01 -29.81
C GLN A 408 4.97 25.46 -29.72
N GLY A 409 4.30 25.81 -28.62
CA GLY A 409 3.83 27.19 -28.41
C GLY A 409 4.98 28.20 -28.31
N ILE A 410 6.10 27.85 -27.65
CA ILE A 410 7.28 28.73 -27.60
C ILE A 410 7.82 29.02 -29.01
N LEU A 411 7.87 28.00 -29.89
CA LEU A 411 8.32 28.17 -31.27
C LEU A 411 7.31 28.98 -32.12
N GLU A 412 6.02 28.78 -31.90
CA GLU A 412 4.95 29.48 -32.63
C GLU A 412 4.92 30.98 -32.32
N PHE A 413 5.12 31.36 -31.05
CA PHE A 413 5.01 32.76 -30.61
C PHE A 413 6.36 33.47 -30.45
N ASP A 414 7.48 32.76 -30.65
CA ASP A 414 8.86 33.25 -30.42
C ASP A 414 9.08 33.80 -29.00
N ARG A 415 8.28 33.34 -28.03
CA ARG A 415 8.31 33.69 -26.60
C ARG A 415 7.43 32.73 -25.76
N SER A 416 7.56 32.78 -24.43
CA SER A 416 6.80 31.88 -23.53
C SER A 416 5.49 32.44 -22.97
N LYS A 417 5.15 33.73 -23.21
CA LYS A 417 4.04 34.42 -22.53
C LYS A 417 2.70 33.67 -22.64
N GLU A 418 2.39 33.17 -23.83
CA GLU A 418 1.15 32.44 -24.13
C GLU A 418 1.12 31.07 -23.41
N MET A 419 2.29 30.49 -23.13
CA MET A 419 2.44 29.20 -22.47
C MET A 419 2.50 29.28 -20.95
N GLU A 420 2.70 30.45 -20.34
CA GLU A 420 2.76 30.62 -18.88
C GLU A 420 1.54 30.00 -18.16
N SER A 421 0.35 30.12 -18.75
CA SER A 421 -0.90 29.52 -18.21
C SER A 421 -0.89 27.98 -18.16
N SER A 422 0.02 27.33 -18.90
CA SER A 422 0.19 25.89 -18.94
C SER A 422 1.38 25.41 -18.08
N CYS A 423 2.05 26.32 -17.39
CA CYS A 423 3.19 26.04 -16.52
C CYS A 423 2.82 26.29 -15.06
N MET A 424 3.38 25.48 -14.17
CA MET A 424 3.38 25.79 -12.74
C MET A 424 4.29 26.99 -12.48
N SER A 425 3.92 27.87 -11.56
CA SER A 425 4.79 29.00 -11.22
C SER A 425 6.08 28.52 -10.56
N VAL A 426 7.18 29.28 -10.74
CA VAL A 426 8.46 28.96 -10.09
C VAL A 426 8.30 28.84 -8.58
N LYS A 427 7.49 29.70 -7.95
CA LYS A 427 7.23 29.66 -6.51
C LYS A 427 6.59 28.34 -6.07
N GLU A 428 5.61 27.84 -6.83
CA GLU A 428 4.97 26.56 -6.55
C GLU A 428 5.95 25.39 -6.73
N ILE A 429 6.80 25.42 -7.76
CA ILE A 429 7.86 24.41 -7.97
C ILE A 429 8.80 24.35 -6.77
N LEU A 430 9.30 25.51 -6.31
CA LEU A 430 10.20 25.59 -5.15
C LEU A 430 9.51 25.12 -3.86
N SER A 431 8.19 25.34 -3.71
CA SER A 431 7.43 24.86 -2.56
C SER A 431 7.20 23.35 -2.55
N LEU A 432 7.29 22.69 -3.71
CA LEU A 432 7.12 21.25 -3.83
C LEU A 432 8.37 20.47 -3.37
N ILE A 433 9.54 21.13 -3.35
CA ILE A 433 10.83 20.55 -2.93
C ILE A 433 11.12 21.00 -1.49
N PRO A 434 11.09 20.06 -0.51
CA PRO A 434 11.40 20.39 0.88
C PRO A 434 12.78 21.07 1.01
N GLY A 435 12.86 22.17 1.77
CA GLY A 435 14.12 22.86 2.09
C GLY A 435 14.49 24.05 1.19
N THR A 436 13.63 24.43 0.23
CA THR A 436 13.90 25.54 -0.70
C THR A 436 13.27 26.88 -0.27
N ILE A 437 12.38 26.88 0.73
CA ILE A 437 11.68 28.06 1.26
C ILE A 437 11.57 27.96 2.78
#